data_AF-A0A1I4KQD4-F1
#
_entry.id   AF-A0A1I4KQD4-F1
#
_cell.length_a   1.000
_cell.length_b   1.000
_cell.length_c   1.000
_cell.angle_alpha   90.00
_cell.angle_beta   90.00
_cell.angle_gamma   90.00
#
_symmetry.space_group_name_H-M   'P 1'
#
loop_
_entity.id
_entity.type
_entity.pdbx_description
1 polymer ?
#
loop_
_entity_poly.entity_id
_entity_poly.type
_entity_poly.pdbx_seq_one_letter_code
_entity_poly.pdbx_strand_id
1 'polypeptide(L)'
;MAVKKAVTITRRTKSAEASAGVDTLTAIAQVGWGDGGHDSSTGDVNDPDPDGTQAAGEFLVKDIENVTVNGTNAVIEVVLSADEGNGRNISSVALYDEDADPVVFVNFSPKGKDSDTIIEIDLTEEH
;
A
#
# COMPACT_ATOMS: atom_id res chain seq x y z
N MET A 1 2.05 -10.39 -14.75
CA MET A 1 2.39 -10.18 -13.33
C MET A 1 1.08 -9.96 -12.60
N ALA A 2 0.78 -10.76 -11.58
CA ALA A 2 -0.46 -10.61 -10.84
C ALA A 2 -0.27 -9.51 -9.80
N VAL A 3 -1.21 -8.57 -9.74
CA VAL A 3 -1.33 -7.57 -8.69
C VAL A 3 -2.75 -7.65 -8.18
N LYS A 4 -2.90 -7.70 -6.86
CA LYS A 4 -4.20 -7.75 -6.18
C LYS A 4 -4.26 -6.60 -5.20
N LYS A 5 -5.32 -5.82 -5.25
CA LYS A 5 -5.54 -4.67 -4.38
C LYS A 5 -6.88 -4.79 -3.67
N ALA A 6 -6.93 -4.41 -2.39
CA ALA A 6 -8.16 -4.28 -1.64
C ALA A 6 -8.12 -2.98 -0.84
N VAL A 7 -9.15 -2.15 -1.05
CA VAL A 7 -9.42 -1.00 -0.18
C VAL A 7 -9.94 -1.53 1.14
N THR A 8 -9.42 -1.02 2.24
CA THR A 8 -9.80 -1.48 3.58
C THR A 8 -11.22 -1.10 3.94
N ILE A 9 -11.80 -1.84 4.88
CA ILE A 9 -13.10 -1.49 5.45
C ILE A 9 -13.02 -0.14 6.17
N THR A 10 -11.91 0.14 6.87
CA THR A 10 -11.67 1.43 7.54
C THR A 10 -11.76 2.60 6.57
N ARG A 11 -11.08 2.53 5.42
CA ARG A 11 -11.13 3.58 4.40
C ARG A 11 -12.53 3.75 3.82
N ARG A 12 -13.23 2.64 3.55
CA ARG A 12 -14.62 2.68 3.05
C ARG A 12 -15.56 3.36 4.04
N THR A 13 -15.40 3.09 5.33
CA THR A 13 -16.16 3.74 6.39
C THR A 13 -15.86 5.24 6.43
N LYS A 14 -14.58 5.64 6.49
CA LYS A 14 -14.19 7.07 6.45
C LYS A 14 -14.72 7.80 5.21
N SER A 15 -14.65 7.18 4.03
CA SER A 15 -15.21 7.75 2.80
C SER A 15 -16.73 7.89 2.83
N ALA A 16 -17.44 6.94 3.42
CA ALA A 16 -18.89 7.02 3.60
C ALA A 16 -19.27 8.13 4.60
N GLU A 17 -18.54 8.26 5.70
CA GLU A 17 -18.71 9.34 6.68
C GLU A 17 -18.44 10.71 6.06
N ALA A 18 -17.38 10.82 5.25
CA ALA A 18 -17.08 12.04 4.50
C ALA A 18 -18.16 12.40 3.48
N SER A 19 -18.71 11.40 2.80
CA SER A 19 -19.83 11.59 1.86
C SER A 19 -21.12 12.01 2.58
N ALA A 20 -21.31 11.57 3.83
CA ALA A 20 -22.42 11.97 4.68
C ALA A 20 -22.20 13.33 5.36
N GLY A 21 -21.01 13.94 5.22
CA GLY A 21 -20.65 15.20 5.86
C GLY A 21 -20.41 15.09 7.37
N VAL A 22 -20.12 13.88 7.86
CA VAL A 22 -19.84 13.60 9.28
C VAL A 22 -18.39 13.95 9.62
N ASP A 23 -17.46 13.55 8.75
CA ASP A 23 -16.02 13.77 8.94
C ASP A 23 -15.34 14.14 7.60
N THR A 24 -14.04 14.41 7.58
CA THR A 24 -13.29 14.69 6.35
C THR A 24 -12.28 13.57 6.08
N LEU A 25 -12.13 13.20 4.81
CA LEU A 25 -11.19 12.15 4.44
C LEU A 25 -9.74 12.67 4.61
N THR A 26 -9.01 12.09 5.55
CA THR A 26 -7.60 12.40 5.80
C THR A 26 -6.71 12.03 4.61
N ALA A 27 -5.64 12.80 4.45
CA ALA A 27 -4.69 12.62 3.37
C ALA A 27 -3.83 11.37 3.62
N ILE A 28 -3.34 10.77 2.53
CA ILE A 28 -2.42 9.64 2.63
C ILE A 28 -1.05 10.18 3.04
N ALA A 29 -0.51 9.67 4.14
CA ALA A 29 0.73 10.16 4.75
C ALA A 29 1.84 9.12 4.76
N GLN A 30 1.52 7.82 4.86
CA GLN A 30 2.54 6.79 5.05
C GLN A 30 2.35 5.58 4.15
N VAL A 31 3.45 4.88 3.89
CA VAL A 31 3.51 3.63 3.13
C VAL A 31 4.19 2.55 3.97
N GLY A 32 3.50 1.43 4.15
CA GLY A 32 4.04 0.20 4.74
C GLY A 32 4.51 -0.76 3.67
N TRP A 33 5.66 -1.38 3.88
CA TRP A 33 6.27 -2.39 3.01
C TRP A 33 6.32 -3.73 3.72
N GLY A 34 5.90 -4.78 3.02
CA GLY A 34 5.84 -6.14 3.55
C GLY A 34 6.30 -7.21 2.57
N ASP A 35 6.71 -8.35 3.14
CA ASP A 35 7.19 -9.51 2.38
C ASP A 35 6.23 -10.72 2.39
N GLY A 36 5.05 -10.59 2.99
CA GLY A 36 4.06 -11.66 3.17
C GLY A 36 2.88 -11.68 2.19
N GLY A 37 2.91 -10.92 1.10
CA GLY A 37 1.80 -10.80 0.13
C GLY A 37 1.69 -11.93 -0.89
N HIS A 38 2.50 -12.99 -0.75
CA HIS A 38 2.53 -14.13 -1.66
C HIS A 38 2.56 -15.46 -0.92
N ASP A 39 2.08 -16.52 -1.57
CA ASP A 39 2.16 -17.87 -1.06
C ASP A 39 3.60 -18.40 -1.20
N SER A 40 4.20 -18.79 -0.09
CA SER A 40 5.58 -19.29 -0.04
C SER A 40 5.80 -20.62 -0.77
N SER A 41 4.73 -21.38 -1.05
CA SER A 41 4.79 -22.70 -1.69
C SER A 41 4.51 -22.64 -3.19
N THR A 42 3.57 -21.79 -3.63
CA THR A 42 3.20 -21.67 -5.06
C THR A 42 3.76 -20.42 -5.73
N GLY A 43 4.12 -19.39 -4.96
CA GLY A 43 4.53 -18.08 -5.46
C GLY A 43 3.36 -17.23 -5.97
N ASP A 44 2.11 -17.67 -5.77
CA ASP A 44 0.92 -16.90 -6.14
C ASP A 44 0.69 -15.71 -5.21
N VAL A 45 0.08 -14.66 -5.76
CA VAL A 45 -0.24 -13.46 -4.99
C VAL A 45 -1.50 -13.71 -4.16
N ASN A 46 -1.38 -13.54 -2.85
CA ASN A 46 -2.50 -13.66 -1.92
C ASN A 46 -3.44 -12.48 -2.08
N ASP A 47 -4.75 -12.73 -1.95
CA ASP A 47 -5.71 -11.65 -1.85
C ASP A 47 -5.43 -10.83 -0.57
N PRO A 48 -5.29 -9.50 -0.69
CA PRO A 48 -5.10 -8.65 0.47
C PRO A 48 -6.33 -8.71 1.38
N ASP A 49 -6.10 -8.72 2.70
CA ASP A 49 -7.14 -8.78 3.71
C ASP A 49 -7.68 -7.36 4.00
N PRO A 50 -8.92 -7.02 3.58
CA PRO A 50 -9.45 -5.66 3.73
C PRO A 50 -9.77 -5.28 5.18
N ASP A 51 -9.86 -6.27 6.07
CA ASP A 51 -10.03 -6.11 7.52
C ASP A 51 -8.68 -5.98 8.26
N GLY A 52 -7.57 -6.13 7.53
CA GLY A 52 -6.23 -6.02 8.06
C GLY A 52 -5.93 -4.61 8.55
N THR A 53 -5.01 -4.53 9.51
CA THR A 53 -4.52 -3.25 10.05
C THR A 53 -3.18 -2.82 9.44
N GLN A 54 -2.50 -3.71 8.71
CA GLN A 54 -1.16 -3.48 8.20
C GLN A 54 -0.81 -4.32 6.98
N ALA A 55 0.28 -3.97 6.27
CA ALA A 55 0.80 -4.76 5.17
C ALA A 55 1.13 -6.20 5.61
N ALA A 56 0.92 -7.17 4.73
CA ALA A 56 1.22 -8.57 5.03
C ALA A 56 2.74 -8.75 5.17
N GLY A 57 3.20 -9.17 6.36
CA GLY A 57 4.62 -9.26 6.66
C GLY A 57 5.31 -7.88 6.68
N GLU A 58 4.62 -6.84 7.16
CA GLU A 58 5.16 -5.50 7.28
C GLU A 58 6.48 -5.49 8.06
N PHE A 59 7.48 -4.81 7.50
CA PHE A 59 8.79 -4.63 8.13
C PHE A 59 9.30 -3.19 8.10
N LEU A 60 8.69 -2.32 7.29
CA LEU A 60 9.11 -0.93 7.14
C LEU A 60 7.90 -0.05 6.87
N VAL A 61 7.80 1.07 7.58
CA VAL A 61 6.83 2.13 7.31
C VAL A 61 7.60 3.41 7.05
N LYS A 62 7.24 4.12 5.98
CA LYS A 62 7.86 5.39 5.58
C LYS A 62 6.80 6.44 5.34
N ASP A 63 7.18 7.70 5.58
CA ASP A 63 6.38 8.83 5.17
C ASP A 63 6.40 8.99 3.65
N ILE A 64 5.28 9.40 3.07
CA ILE A 64 5.13 9.63 1.64
C ILE A 64 5.49 11.09 1.37
N GLU A 65 6.57 11.29 0.64
CA GLU A 65 7.04 12.64 0.33
C GLU A 65 6.25 13.31 -0.80
N ASN A 66 5.63 12.53 -1.69
CA ASN A 66 4.93 13.06 -2.85
C ASN A 66 3.65 12.28 -3.20
N VAL A 67 2.52 12.98 -3.15
CA VAL A 67 1.22 12.49 -3.60
C VAL A 67 0.75 13.41 -4.72
N THR A 68 0.63 12.87 -5.94
CA THR A 68 0.17 13.62 -7.10
C THR A 68 -1.25 13.21 -7.45
N VAL A 69 -2.19 14.15 -7.45
CA VAL A 69 -3.57 13.88 -7.90
C VAL A 69 -3.68 14.18 -9.39
N ASN A 70 -4.09 13.18 -10.18
CA ASN A 70 -4.30 13.31 -11.63
C ASN A 70 -5.75 12.97 -12.00
N GLY A 71 -6.61 14.00 -12.03
CA GLY A 71 -8.03 13.86 -12.34
C GLY A 71 -8.77 13.14 -11.22
N THR A 72 -9.25 11.93 -11.50
CA THR A 72 -9.95 11.05 -10.55
C THR A 72 -9.01 10.09 -9.81
N ASN A 73 -7.70 10.14 -10.10
CA ASN A 73 -6.74 9.16 -9.61
C ASN A 73 -5.69 9.84 -8.72
N ALA A 74 -5.37 9.25 -7.57
CA ALA A 74 -4.17 9.60 -6.82
C ALA A 74 -3.00 8.74 -7.33
N VAL A 75 -1.84 9.34 -7.53
CA VAL A 75 -0.59 8.66 -7.87
C VAL A 75 0.37 8.90 -6.71
N ILE A 76 0.76 7.82 -6.04
CA ILE A 76 1.61 7.86 -4.85
C ILE A 76 2.98 7.27 -5.23
N GLU A 77 3.97 8.14 -5.40
CA GLU A 77 5.32 7.73 -5.76
C GLU A 77 6.13 7.49 -4.50
N VAL A 78 6.44 6.23 -4.22
CA VAL A 78 7.19 5.83 -3.03
C VAL A 78 8.48 5.14 -3.46
N VAL A 79 9.59 5.52 -2.83
CA VAL A 79 10.90 4.96 -3.15
C VAL A 79 11.44 4.20 -1.93
N LEU A 80 11.64 2.90 -2.14
CA LEU A 80 12.37 2.06 -1.20
C LEU A 80 13.87 2.14 -1.51
N SER A 81 14.64 2.77 -0.63
CA SER A 81 16.08 2.96 -0.81
C SER A 81 16.86 1.64 -0.75
N ALA A 82 18.08 1.63 -1.31
CA ALA A 82 18.99 0.50 -1.39
C ALA A 82 19.25 -0.24 -0.06
N ASP A 83 19.34 0.53 1.02
CA ASP A 83 19.70 0.05 2.36
C ASP A 83 18.50 -0.47 3.17
N GLU A 84 17.26 -0.09 2.80
CA GLU A 84 16.08 -0.33 3.66
C GLU A 84 15.34 -1.64 3.35
N GLY A 85 15.70 -2.33 2.26
CA GLY A 85 15.07 -3.58 1.83
C GLY A 85 16.06 -4.63 1.32
N ASN A 86 17.35 -4.48 1.62
CA ASN A 86 18.40 -5.31 1.05
C ASN A 86 18.19 -6.80 1.38
N GLY A 87 18.11 -7.65 0.35
CA GLY A 87 17.93 -9.09 0.51
C GLY A 87 16.52 -9.53 0.88
N ARG A 88 15.53 -8.64 0.83
CA ARG A 88 14.11 -8.97 1.06
C ARG A 88 13.32 -9.04 -0.25
N ASN A 89 12.30 -9.89 -0.25
CA ASN A 89 11.34 -10.03 -1.34
C ASN A 89 10.07 -9.27 -1.02
N ILE A 90 9.97 -8.06 -1.54
CA ILE A 90 8.79 -7.22 -1.32
C ILE A 90 7.61 -7.82 -2.10
N SER A 91 6.52 -8.09 -1.42
CA SER A 91 5.32 -8.67 -2.04
C SER A 91 4.02 -8.06 -1.53
N SER A 92 4.08 -7.16 -0.55
CA SER A 92 2.93 -6.45 0.00
C SER A 92 3.28 -5.00 0.25
N VAL A 93 2.33 -4.11 -0.01
CA VAL A 93 2.39 -2.69 0.33
C VAL A 93 1.05 -2.25 0.90
N ALA A 94 1.11 -1.44 1.95
CA ALA A 94 -0.04 -0.76 2.55
C ALA A 94 0.15 0.74 2.42
N LEU A 95 -0.93 1.49 2.21
CA LEU A 95 -0.95 2.93 2.43
C LEU A 95 -1.71 3.22 3.72
N TYR A 96 -1.25 4.23 4.45
CA TYR A 96 -1.89 4.72 5.66
C TYR A 96 -2.18 6.21 5.55
N ASP A 97 -3.29 6.64 6.12
CA ASP A 97 -3.61 8.06 6.24
C ASP A 97 -2.89 8.71 7.44
N GLU A 98 -3.02 10.03 7.60
CA GLU A 98 -2.43 10.81 8.71
C GLU A 98 -2.74 10.25 10.11
N ASP A 99 -3.86 9.54 10.29
CA ASP A 99 -4.24 8.85 11.53
C ASP A 99 -3.58 7.47 11.71
N ALA A 100 -2.69 7.07 10.79
CA ALA A 100 -2.12 5.73 10.68
C ALA A 100 -3.16 4.61 10.41
N ASP A 101 -4.36 4.96 9.94
CA ASP A 101 -5.36 3.99 9.50
C ASP A 101 -5.05 3.48 8.09
N PRO A 102 -5.21 2.17 7.83
CA PRO A 102 -4.89 1.60 6.53
C PRO A 102 -5.93 2.02 5.50
N VAL A 103 -5.45 2.47 4.35
CA VAL A 103 -6.24 2.96 3.22
C VAL A 103 -6.48 1.82 2.23
N VAL A 104 -5.39 1.20 1.79
CA VAL A 104 -5.40 0.17 0.77
C VAL A 104 -4.24 -0.78 0.99
N PHE A 105 -4.50 -2.05 0.72
CA PHE A 105 -3.48 -3.09 0.67
C PHE A 105 -3.30 -3.57 -0.76
N VAL A 106 -2.05 -3.66 -1.18
CA VAL A 106 -1.67 -4.14 -2.50
C VAL A 106 -0.66 -5.25 -2.35
N ASN A 107 -1.08 -6.45 -2.76
CA ASN A 107 -0.21 -7.60 -2.85
C ASN A 107 0.21 -7.81 -4.31
N PHE A 108 1.45 -8.21 -4.51
CA PHE A 108 2.01 -8.46 -5.83
C PHE A 108 3.07 -9.55 -5.77
N SER A 109 3.46 -10.05 -6.94
CA SER A 109 4.48 -11.09 -7.05
C SER A 109 5.79 -10.64 -6.38
N PRO A 110 6.46 -11.51 -5.60
CA PRO A 110 7.63 -11.12 -4.82
C PRO A 110 8.71 -10.51 -5.70
N LYS A 111 9.02 -9.23 -5.45
CA LYS A 111 10.11 -8.52 -6.09
C LYS A 111 11.29 -8.50 -5.16
N GLY A 112 12.35 -9.22 -5.57
CA GLY A 112 13.65 -9.11 -4.92
C GLY A 112 14.12 -7.66 -5.02
N LYS A 113 14.45 -7.08 -3.87
CA LYS A 113 15.07 -5.77 -3.79
C LYS A 113 16.58 -5.96 -3.76
N ASP A 114 17.22 -5.60 -4.86
CA ASP A 114 18.66 -5.40 -4.90
C ASP A 114 18.98 -3.93 -4.59
N SER A 115 20.24 -3.62 -4.29
CA SER A 115 20.68 -2.26 -3.91
C SER A 115 20.32 -1.19 -4.96
N ASP A 116 20.09 -1.56 -6.21
CA ASP A 116 19.79 -0.62 -7.32
C ASP A 116 18.29 -0.55 -7.71
N THR A 117 17.43 -1.38 -7.11
CA THR A 117 16.04 -1.51 -7.57
C THR A 117 15.14 -0.40 -7.00
N ILE A 118 14.53 0.43 -7.85
CA ILE A 118 13.47 1.36 -7.44
C ILE A 118 12.12 0.67 -7.66
N ILE A 119 11.24 0.70 -6.65
CA ILE A 119 9.89 0.14 -6.76
C ILE A 119 8.90 1.30 -6.78
N GLU A 120 8.46 1.69 -7.97
CA GLU A 120 7.39 2.67 -8.15
C GLU A 120 6.05 1.94 -8.16
N ILE A 121 5.09 2.44 -7.39
CA ILE A 121 3.74 1.87 -7.30
C ILE A 121 2.74 2.94 -7.69
N ASP A 122 2.23 2.86 -8.92
CA ASP A 122 1.04 3.61 -9.29
C ASP A 122 -0.19 2.99 -8.61
N LEU A 123 -0.90 3.80 -7.84
CA LEU A 123 -2.05 3.33 -7.06
C LEU A 123 -3.28 4.15 -7.42
N THR A 124 -3.89 3.80 -8.54
CA THR A 124 -5.18 4.35 -8.96
C THR A 124 -6.27 4.01 -7.92
N GLU A 125 -6.59 4.98 -7.04
CA GLU A 125 -7.87 5.03 -6.32
C GLU A 125 -8.93 5.54 -7.30
N GLU A 126 -9.86 4.68 -7.70
CA GLU A 126 -11.04 5.05 -8.48
C GLU A 126 -12.19 5.23 -7.47
N HIS A 127 -12.71 6.46 -7.33
CA HIS A 127 -13.83 6.79 -6.44
C HIS A 127 -15.17 6.55 -7.12
#